data_AF-A0AB72VEP2-F1
#
_entry.id   AF-A0AB72VEP2-F1
#
_cell.length_a   1.000
_cell.length_b   1.000
_cell.length_c   1.000
_cell.angle_alpha   90.00
_cell.angle_beta   90.00
_cell.angle_gamma   90.00
#
_symmetry.space_group_name_H-M   'P 1'
#
loop_
_entity.id
_entity.type
_entity.pdbx_description
1 polymer ?
#
loop_
_entity_poly.entity_id
_entity_poly.type
_entity_poly.pdbx_seq_one_letter_code
_entity_poly.pdbx_strand_id
1 'polypeptide(L)'
;MAANNVNDDTQNNLHVTEVDLRWADFDRFGHVNNAAFIEIAQEARLAFAEDQFRERGYEIPAVFVRHLEVDYLRAILPDTTQAVVETQVTKIGNTSFSTRQEVKDRNGRVCCVVECVQVAVNVQTAAPRSISKVERKVLTAVATDEVQSQEALEK
;
A
#
# COMPACT_ATOMS: atom_id res chain seq x y z
N MET A 1 41.58 -1.39 -6.73
CA MET A 1 40.52 -2.38 -6.49
C MET A 1 39.27 -1.60 -6.15
N ALA A 2 38.36 -1.46 -7.11
CA ALA A 2 37.11 -0.73 -6.94
C ALA A 2 36.11 -1.64 -6.22
N ALA A 3 35.61 -1.19 -5.06
CA ALA A 3 34.42 -1.77 -4.45
C ALA A 3 33.24 -0.87 -4.84
N ASN A 4 32.27 -1.49 -5.51
CA ASN A 4 31.09 -0.88 -6.12
C ASN A 4 30.30 -0.02 -5.12
N ASN A 5 30.13 1.25 -5.44
CA ASN A 5 28.98 2.04 -5.01
C ASN A 5 27.74 1.38 -5.59
N VAL A 6 26.97 0.68 -4.76
CA VAL A 6 25.57 0.43 -5.05
C VAL A 6 24.86 1.76 -4.85
N ASN A 7 24.75 2.51 -5.94
CA ASN A 7 23.81 3.61 -6.04
C ASN A 7 22.41 3.00 -5.93
N ASP A 8 21.78 3.11 -4.76
CA ASP A 8 20.33 2.93 -4.61
C ASP A 8 19.71 4.24 -4.13
N ASP A 9 20.02 5.31 -4.86
CA ASP A 9 19.25 6.55 -4.86
C ASP A 9 18.12 6.42 -5.90
N THR A 10 17.33 5.34 -5.83
CA THR A 10 15.97 5.41 -6.36
C THR A 10 15.20 6.29 -5.39
N GLN A 11 14.66 7.43 -5.85
CA GLN A 11 13.68 8.18 -5.08
C GLN A 11 12.46 7.28 -4.90
N ASN A 12 12.49 6.44 -3.87
CA ASN A 12 11.50 5.40 -3.71
C ASN A 12 10.24 6.09 -3.21
N ASN A 13 9.26 6.26 -4.10
CA ASN A 13 7.94 6.83 -3.81
C ASN A 13 7.09 5.89 -2.95
N LEU A 14 7.71 5.25 -1.97
CA LEU A 14 7.11 4.29 -1.05
C LEU A 14 6.64 5.02 0.19
N HIS A 15 5.40 4.74 0.55
CA HIS A 15 4.90 5.06 1.88
C HIS A 15 5.17 3.87 2.79
N VAL A 16 5.93 4.10 3.87
CA VAL A 16 6.33 3.06 4.81
C VAL A 16 5.53 3.23 6.09
N THR A 17 4.88 2.16 6.55
CA THR A 17 4.12 2.13 7.80
C THR A 17 4.57 0.94 8.66
N GLU A 18 4.68 1.15 9.97
CA GLU A 18 4.84 0.07 10.93
C GLU A 18 3.46 -0.31 11.49
N VAL A 19 3.13 -1.61 11.44
CA VAL A 19 1.87 -2.16 11.94
C VAL A 19 2.17 -3.13 13.07
N ASP A 20 1.63 -2.84 14.26
CA ASP A 20 1.75 -3.71 15.42
C ASP A 20 1.01 -5.04 15.20
N LEU A 21 1.71 -6.16 15.40
CA LEU A 21 1.12 -7.48 15.33
C LEU A 21 0.47 -7.85 16.65
N ARG A 22 -0.78 -8.29 16.57
CA ARG A 22 -1.63 -8.67 17.69
C ARG A 22 -1.45 -10.16 17.97
N TRP A 23 -1.68 -10.56 19.22
CA TRP A 23 -1.70 -11.98 19.55
C TRP A 23 -2.74 -12.76 18.72
N ALA A 24 -3.86 -12.13 18.38
CA ALA A 24 -4.92 -12.71 17.56
C ALA A 24 -4.54 -12.90 16.09
N ASP A 25 -3.48 -12.24 15.61
CA ASP A 25 -3.01 -12.40 14.23
C ASP A 25 -2.32 -13.75 14.03
N PHE A 26 -1.84 -14.38 15.10
CA PHE A 26 -1.18 -15.69 15.06
C PHE A 26 -2.20 -16.82 15.19
N ASP A 27 -2.06 -17.84 14.33
CA ASP A 27 -2.88 -19.04 14.42
C ASP A 27 -2.23 -20.15 15.26
N ARG A 28 -2.92 -21.29 15.36
CA ARG A 28 -2.47 -22.46 16.13
C ARG A 28 -1.14 -23.04 15.66
N PHE A 29 -0.73 -22.78 14.41
CA PHE A 29 0.51 -23.27 13.84
C PHE A 29 1.71 -22.34 14.14
N GLY A 30 1.47 -21.23 14.86
CA GLY A 30 2.54 -20.37 15.38
C GLY A 30 3.09 -19.39 14.35
N HIS A 31 2.27 -18.99 13.39
CA HIS A 31 2.59 -17.94 12.42
C HIS A 31 1.37 -17.07 12.15
N VAL A 32 1.60 -15.88 11.59
CA VAL A 32 0.53 -14.97 11.20
C VAL A 32 -0.44 -15.65 10.24
N ASN A 33 -1.72 -15.55 10.54
CA ASN A 33 -2.80 -16.11 9.74
C ASN A 33 -2.87 -15.40 8.39
N ASN A 34 -3.25 -16.12 7.35
CA ASN A 34 -3.39 -15.56 6.00
C ASN A 34 -4.37 -14.36 5.94
N ALA A 35 -5.49 -14.41 6.67
CA ALA A 35 -6.43 -13.29 6.72
C ALA A 35 -5.85 -12.06 7.44
N ALA A 36 -5.01 -12.26 8.45
CA ALA A 36 -4.38 -11.17 9.19
C ALA A 36 -3.44 -10.33 8.30
N PHE A 37 -2.78 -10.93 7.30
CA PHE A 37 -2.01 -10.16 6.31
C PHE A 37 -2.87 -9.15 5.55
N ILE A 38 -4.13 -9.48 5.26
CA ILE A 38 -5.06 -8.57 4.56
C ILE A 38 -5.43 -7.39 5.48
N GLU A 39 -5.63 -7.65 6.77
CA GLU A 39 -5.90 -6.62 7.78
C GLU A 39 -4.68 -5.71 7.99
N ILE A 40 -3.48 -6.28 8.10
CA ILE A 40 -2.21 -5.53 8.19
C ILE A 40 -2.05 -4.61 6.96
N ALA A 41 -2.29 -5.12 5.76
CA ALA A 41 -2.24 -4.32 4.53
C ALA A 41 -3.33 -3.24 4.51
N GLN A 42 -4.52 -3.51 5.06
CA GLN A 42 -5.58 -2.51 5.19
C GLN A 42 -5.19 -1.38 6.15
N GLU A 43 -4.57 -1.70 7.29
CA GLU A 43 -4.09 -0.71 8.25
C GLU A 43 -3.02 0.19 7.62
N ALA A 44 -2.09 -0.39 6.86
CA ALA A 44 -1.12 0.38 6.09
C ALA A 44 -1.78 1.27 5.01
N ARG A 45 -2.85 0.82 4.34
CA ARG A 45 -3.61 1.69 3.40
C ARG A 45 -4.34 2.83 4.11
N LEU A 46 -4.79 2.61 5.36
CA LEU A 46 -5.39 3.66 6.16
C LEU A 46 -4.34 4.69 6.56
N ALA A 47 -3.18 4.26 7.06
CA ALA A 47 -2.06 5.16 7.37
C ALA A 47 -1.62 5.96 6.14
N PHE A 48 -1.49 5.29 4.99
CA PHE A 48 -1.25 5.96 3.70
C PHE A 48 -2.26 7.06 3.40
N ALA A 49 -3.56 6.79 3.59
CA ALA A 49 -4.61 7.76 3.34
C ALA A 49 -4.55 8.94 4.33
N GLU A 50 -4.25 8.68 5.61
CA GLU A 50 -4.08 9.73 6.62
C GLU A 50 -2.91 10.65 6.26
N ASP A 51 -1.72 10.10 6.00
CA ASP A 51 -0.50 10.87 5.76
C ASP A 51 -0.53 11.62 4.42
N GLN A 52 -1.02 10.97 3.36
CA GLN A 52 -0.99 11.55 2.01
C GLN A 52 -2.17 12.49 1.74
N PHE A 53 -3.31 12.30 2.40
CA PHE A 53 -4.49 13.15 2.23
C PHE A 53 -4.71 14.05 3.45
N ARG A 54 -5.05 13.48 4.61
CA ARG A 54 -5.52 14.27 5.76
C ARG A 54 -4.44 15.21 6.28
N GLU A 55 -3.22 14.73 6.51
CA GLU A 55 -2.13 15.56 7.02
C GLU A 55 -1.72 16.68 6.04
N ARG A 56 -2.01 16.48 4.74
CA ARG A 56 -1.80 17.49 3.69
C ARG A 56 -3.00 18.42 3.48
N GLY A 57 -4.04 18.31 4.32
CA GLY A 57 -5.24 19.14 4.27
C GLY A 57 -6.26 18.74 3.20
N TYR A 58 -6.16 17.51 2.66
CA TYR A 58 -7.14 16.95 1.72
C TYR A 58 -8.14 16.04 2.43
N GLU A 59 -9.35 15.93 1.88
CA GLU A 59 -10.31 14.92 2.33
C GLU A 59 -9.87 13.52 1.88
N ILE A 60 -10.01 12.53 2.76
CA ILE A 60 -9.74 11.14 2.42
C ILE A 60 -10.83 10.64 1.48
N PRO A 61 -10.48 10.12 0.28
CA PRO A 61 -11.47 9.61 -0.64
C PRO A 61 -12.15 8.37 -0.06
N ALA A 62 -13.49 8.33 -0.11
CA ALA A 62 -14.22 7.11 0.13
C ALA A 62 -13.94 6.10 -0.99
N VAL A 63 -13.35 4.97 -0.63
CA VAL A 63 -12.91 3.93 -1.56
C VAL A 63 -13.37 2.56 -1.10
N PHE A 64 -13.82 1.73 -2.04
CA PHE A 64 -14.14 0.33 -1.79
C PHE A 64 -13.11 -0.59 -2.45
N VAL A 65 -12.73 -1.65 -1.75
CA VAL A 65 -11.87 -2.69 -2.29
C VAL A 65 -12.66 -3.50 -3.32
N ARG A 66 -12.18 -3.50 -4.57
CA ARG A 66 -12.78 -4.19 -5.71
C ARG A 66 -12.17 -5.56 -5.94
N HIS A 67 -10.86 -5.68 -5.69
CA HIS A 67 -10.07 -6.88 -5.94
C HIS A 67 -8.84 -6.89 -5.03
N LEU A 68 -8.48 -8.07 -4.54
CA LEU A 68 -7.25 -8.36 -3.82
C LEU A 68 -6.58 -9.57 -4.46
N GLU A 69 -5.29 -9.45 -4.72
CA GLU A 69 -4.39 -10.54 -5.07
C GLU A 69 -3.29 -10.59 -4.01
N VAL A 70 -3.02 -11.78 -3.48
CA VAL A 70 -2.14 -11.94 -2.31
C VAL A 70 -1.22 -13.13 -2.50
N ASP A 71 0.08 -12.84 -2.50
CA ASP A 71 1.14 -13.84 -2.50
C ASP A 71 1.75 -13.97 -1.10
N TYR A 72 1.73 -15.18 -0.55
CA TYR A 72 2.35 -15.51 0.74
C TYR A 72 3.69 -16.18 0.49
N LEU A 73 4.77 -15.43 0.67
CA LEU A 73 6.13 -15.87 0.35
C LEU A 73 6.83 -16.52 1.55
N ARG A 74 6.61 -15.98 2.75
CA ARG A 74 7.24 -16.44 4.00
C ARG A 74 6.31 -16.24 5.19
N ALA A 75 6.40 -17.14 6.16
CA ALA A 75 5.69 -16.98 7.43
C ALA A 75 6.32 -15.87 8.28
N ILE A 76 5.48 -15.08 8.96
CA ILE A 76 5.90 -14.21 10.06
C ILE A 76 5.72 -14.97 11.37
N LEU A 77 6.76 -15.00 12.19
CA LEU A 77 6.79 -15.71 13.47
C LEU A 77 6.57 -14.75 14.65
N PRO A 78 6.19 -15.24 15.85
CA PRO A 78 5.86 -14.41 17.03
C PRO A 78 7.00 -13.55 17.55
N ASP A 79 8.20 -13.75 17.03
CA ASP A 79 9.40 -12.99 17.35
C ASP A 79 9.47 -11.65 16.58
N THR A 80 8.55 -11.44 15.63
CA THR A 80 8.24 -10.17 14.98
C THR A 80 7.02 -9.57 15.68
N THR A 81 7.18 -8.42 16.32
CA THR A 81 6.09 -7.72 17.02
C THR A 81 5.47 -6.61 16.16
N GLN A 82 6.18 -6.14 15.15
CA GLN A 82 5.75 -5.13 14.19
C GLN A 82 6.13 -5.58 12.79
N ALA A 83 5.18 -5.50 11.87
CA ALA A 83 5.41 -5.68 10.45
C ALA A 83 5.65 -4.32 9.79
N VAL A 84 6.65 -4.22 8.94
CA VAL A 84 6.87 -3.04 8.10
C VAL A 84 6.11 -3.25 6.81
N VAL A 85 5.24 -2.31 6.44
CA VAL A 85 4.48 -2.36 5.20
C VAL A 85 4.90 -1.22 4.29
N GLU A 86 5.41 -1.55 3.12
CA GLU A 86 5.73 -0.58 2.07
C GLU A 86 4.57 -0.55 1.08
N THR A 87 3.96 0.62 0.90
CA THR A 87 2.80 0.84 0.04
C THR A 87 3.17 1.75 -1.12
N GLN A 88 2.82 1.33 -2.33
CA GLN A 88 3.03 2.11 -3.56
C GLN A 88 1.79 2.10 -4.45
N VAL A 89 1.52 3.22 -5.12
CA VAL A 89 0.48 3.26 -6.16
C VAL A 89 1.04 2.74 -7.48
N THR A 90 0.46 1.69 -8.04
CA THR A 90 0.96 1.04 -9.26
C THR A 90 0.15 1.37 -10.50
N LYS A 91 -1.08 1.88 -10.33
CA LYS A 91 -1.94 2.27 -11.45
C LYS A 91 -2.99 3.27 -11.01
N ILE A 92 -3.30 4.25 -11.87
CA ILE A 92 -4.41 5.18 -11.66
C ILE A 92 -5.30 5.17 -12.90
N GLY A 93 -6.53 4.70 -12.77
CA GLY A 93 -7.57 4.73 -13.81
C GLY A 93 -8.51 5.92 -13.66
N ASN A 94 -9.69 5.87 -14.30
CA ASN A 94 -10.70 6.93 -14.17
C ASN A 94 -11.42 6.90 -12.81
N THR A 95 -11.92 5.72 -12.41
CA THR A 95 -12.71 5.53 -11.17
C THR A 95 -12.00 4.66 -10.13
N SER A 96 -10.86 4.07 -10.48
CA SER A 96 -10.12 3.16 -9.61
C SER A 96 -8.63 3.39 -9.67
N PHE A 97 -7.92 2.95 -8.63
CA PHE A 97 -6.46 2.90 -8.59
C PHE A 97 -6.01 1.58 -7.95
N SER A 98 -4.77 1.21 -8.22
CA SER A 98 -4.16 0.00 -7.66
C SER A 98 -3.03 0.38 -6.73
N THR A 99 -2.94 -0.32 -5.60
CA THR A 99 -1.80 -0.27 -4.68
C THR A 99 -1.12 -1.63 -4.64
N ARG A 100 0.20 -1.62 -4.53
CA ARG A 100 1.02 -2.79 -4.22
C ARG A 100 1.65 -2.59 -2.86
N GLN A 101 1.54 -3.59 -2.00
CA GLN A 101 2.00 -3.53 -0.62
C GLN A 101 2.87 -4.72 -0.30
N GLU A 102 4.09 -4.46 0.19
CA GLU A 102 4.99 -5.49 0.68
C GLU A 102 4.98 -5.49 2.21
N VAL A 103 4.58 -6.62 2.80
CA VAL A 103 4.65 -6.84 4.24
C VAL A 103 5.96 -7.53 4.58
N LYS A 104 6.77 -6.90 5.42
CA LYS A 104 8.10 -7.34 5.82
C LYS A 104 8.15 -7.70 7.29
N ASP A 105 8.94 -8.73 7.60
CA ASP A 105 9.23 -9.09 8.99
C ASP A 105 10.27 -8.16 9.63
N ARG A 106 10.60 -8.40 10.90
CA ARG A 106 11.61 -7.62 11.65
C ARG A 106 13.01 -7.60 11.01
N ASN A 107 13.31 -8.56 10.12
CA ASN A 107 14.60 -8.66 9.43
C ASN A 107 14.54 -7.99 8.04
N GLY A 108 13.44 -7.30 7.70
CA GLY A 108 13.22 -6.66 6.41
C GLY A 108 12.91 -7.63 5.27
N ARG A 109 12.59 -8.90 5.55
CA ARG A 109 12.30 -9.89 4.50
C ARG A 109 10.85 -9.77 4.08
N VAL A 110 10.60 -9.69 2.77
CA VAL A 110 9.22 -9.71 2.22
C VAL A 110 8.58 -11.06 2.52
N CYS A 111 7.50 -11.02 3.28
CA CYS A 111 6.72 -12.16 3.71
C CYS A 111 5.42 -12.30 2.92
N CYS A 112 4.81 -11.18 2.54
CA CYS A 112 3.58 -11.16 1.77
C CYS A 112 3.58 -9.96 0.81
N VAL A 113 3.05 -10.17 -0.39
CA VAL A 113 2.77 -9.10 -1.35
C VAL A 113 1.25 -9.04 -1.54
N VAL A 114 0.68 -7.86 -1.36
CA VAL A 114 -0.76 -7.60 -1.52
C VAL A 114 -0.94 -6.57 -2.63
N GLU A 115 -1.61 -6.96 -3.71
CA GLU A 115 -2.10 -6.03 -4.72
C GLU A 115 -3.59 -5.77 -4.49
N CYS A 116 -3.95 -4.50 -4.41
CA CYS A 116 -5.30 -4.08 -4.08
C CYS A 116 -5.82 -3.08 -5.11
N VAL A 117 -6.96 -3.40 -5.74
CA VAL A 117 -7.70 -2.44 -6.59
C VAL A 117 -8.77 -1.77 -5.77
N GLN A 118 -8.71 -0.44 -5.70
CA GLN A 118 -9.65 0.40 -4.95
C GLN A 118 -10.45 1.27 -5.91
N VAL A 119 -11.77 1.32 -5.73
CA VAL A 119 -12.68 2.13 -6.54
C VAL A 119 -13.17 3.31 -5.70
N ALA A 120 -13.03 4.53 -6.22
CA ALA A 120 -13.59 5.72 -5.61
C ALA A 120 -15.12 5.69 -5.72
N VAL A 121 -15.81 5.90 -4.60
CA VAL A 121 -17.27 5.80 -4.52
C VAL A 121 -17.89 7.05 -3.93
N ASN A 122 -19.15 7.30 -4.30
CA ASN A 122 -20.01 8.22 -3.57
C ASN A 122 -20.63 7.45 -2.39
N VAL A 123 -20.39 7.90 -1.16
CA VAL A 123 -20.84 7.21 0.06
C VAL A 123 -22.38 7.15 0.17
N GLN A 124 -23.10 8.15 -0.35
CA GLN A 124 -24.56 8.19 -0.27
C GLN A 124 -25.22 7.21 -1.24
N THR A 125 -24.67 7.05 -2.44
CA THR A 125 -25.28 6.23 -3.50
C THR A 125 -24.61 4.87 -3.69
N ALA A 126 -23.46 4.65 -3.05
CA ALA A 126 -22.56 3.50 -3.26
C ALA A 126 -22.10 3.32 -4.73
N ALA A 127 -22.33 4.33 -5.59
CA ALA A 127 -21.96 4.28 -7.00
C ALA A 127 -20.49 4.69 -7.21
N PRO A 128 -19.79 4.09 -8.20
CA PRO A 128 -18.46 4.55 -8.59
C PRO A 128 -18.49 6.01 -9.03
N ARG A 129 -17.45 6.77 -8.66
CA ARG A 129 -17.22 8.14 -9.12
C ARG A 129 -15.84 8.25 -9.74
N SER A 130 -15.63 9.27 -10.56
CA SER A 130 -14.29 9.60 -11.04
C SER A 130 -13.40 10.06 -9.90
N ILE A 131 -12.13 9.70 -9.99
CA ILE A 131 -11.05 10.21 -9.15
C ILE A 131 -10.85 11.69 -9.50
N SER A 132 -10.89 12.56 -8.49
CA SER A 132 -10.75 14.00 -8.67
C SER A 132 -9.33 14.37 -9.09
N LYS A 133 -9.14 15.56 -9.67
CA LYS A 133 -7.80 16.05 -10.04
C LYS A 133 -6.87 16.17 -8.82
N VAL A 134 -7.42 16.50 -7.66
CA VAL A 134 -6.68 16.62 -6.40
C VAL A 134 -6.23 15.23 -5.93
N GLU A 135 -7.15 14.27 -5.91
CA GLU A 135 -6.85 12.88 -5.53
C GLU A 135 -5.80 12.27 -6.45
N ARG A 136 -5.96 12.46 -7.77
CA ARG A 136 -4.98 12.01 -8.77
C ARG A 136 -3.61 12.59 -8.48
N LYS A 137 -3.50 13.90 -8.23
CA LYS A 137 -2.22 14.55 -7.91
C LYS A 137 -1.56 13.94 -6.66
N VAL A 138 -2.34 13.65 -5.62
CA VAL A 138 -1.83 13.03 -4.38
C VAL A 138 -1.35 11.60 -4.67
N LEU A 139 -2.17 10.80 -5.36
CA LEU A 139 -1.84 9.41 -5.72
C LEU A 139 -0.60 9.32 -6.61
N THR A 140 -0.42 10.22 -7.57
CA THR A 140 0.74 10.25 -8.46
C THR A 140 2.05 10.54 -7.70
N ALA A 141 2.02 11.33 -6.63
CA ALA A 141 3.22 11.68 -5.86
C ALA A 141 3.88 10.47 -5.17
N VAL A 142 3.14 9.38 -5.00
CA VAL A 142 3.53 8.14 -4.32
C VAL A 142 3.36 6.93 -5.26
N ALA A 143 3.31 7.21 -6.56
CA ALA A 143 3.19 6.20 -7.59
C ALA A 143 4.56 5.75 -8.11
N THR A 144 4.59 4.60 -8.78
CA THR A 144 5.76 4.15 -9.54
C THR A 144 6.16 5.19 -10.59
N ASP A 145 7.44 5.22 -10.95
CA ASP A 145 7.97 6.12 -11.98
C ASP A 145 7.25 5.96 -13.32
N GLU A 146 6.79 4.74 -13.62
CA GLU A 146 5.98 4.44 -14.81
C GLU A 146 4.64 5.20 -14.81
N VAL A 147 3.93 5.20 -13.67
CA VAL A 147 2.66 5.92 -13.52
C VAL A 147 2.89 7.43 -13.54
N GLN A 148 3.95 7.92 -12.88
CA GLN A 148 4.31 9.33 -12.93
C GLN A 148 4.60 9.81 -14.34
N SER A 149 5.30 8.99 -15.13
CA SER A 149 5.60 9.27 -16.54
C SER A 149 4.32 9.32 -17.38
N GLN A 150 3.42 8.35 -17.26
CA GLN A 150 2.15 8.33 -17.99
C GLN A 150 1.29 9.57 -17.69
N GLU A 151 1.19 9.95 -16.42
CA GLU A 151 0.43 11.15 -15.98
C GLU A 151 1.08 12.47 -16.43
N ALA A 152 2.40 12.49 -16.67
CA ALA A 152 3.09 13.66 -17.20
C ALA A 152 2.85 13.86 -18.70
N LEU A 153 2.65 12.79 -19.46
CA LEU A 153 2.34 12.84 -20.91
C LEU A 153 0.89 13.23 -21.22
N GLU A 154 -0.05 13.02 -20.28
CA GLU A 154 -1.47 13.33 -20.45
C GLU A 154 -1.85 14.78 -20.08
N LYS A 155 -0.88 15.60 -19.63
CA LYS A 155 -1.03 17.03 -19.34
C LYS A 155 -0.65 17.91 -20.53
#